data_AF-A0A1E3L750-F1
#
_entry.id   AF-A0A1E3L750-F1
#
_cell.length_a   1.000
_cell.length_b   1.000
_cell.length_c   1.000
_cell.angle_alpha   90.00
_cell.angle_beta   90.00
_cell.angle_gamma   90.00
#
_symmetry.space_group_name_H-M   'P 1'
#
loop_
_entity.id
_entity.type
_entity.pdbx_description
1 polymer ?
#
loop_
_entity_poly.entity_id
_entity_poly.type
_entity_poly.pdbx_seq_one_letter_code
_entity_poly.pdbx_strand_id
1 'polypeptide(L)'
;MISPEYQQEYYQALLEKKTEYEGLFYVGVKTTGVFCRPTCPARKPKFENCEFYATAQQALLASYRPCQRCRPLSHPNHVSDVVRLLVEAVEKEPEKRWREEDFRQLSVDESTARRQFKKRFGMTFVEYARARRMGLALKHIRAGQTVIDTQLSAGYESSSGFRDAFARIMGAAPTLLTEDRILKASWIDTALGPMIAIASEEALYLLEFVDRRGLEREVERLRIKTRSAIIPGMTEPIRLIEQQLNEYFAGERTTFTVPLALLGSPFQQQVWEQLMKIPAGETRSYAQIAIALDRPSAFRAVAQANGANPLALVVPCHRVINSNGELGGYGGGLTRKAWLLQNEQAQVTQAQRKEQ
;
A
#
# COMPACT_ATOMS: atom_id res chain seq x y z
N MET A 1 -1.08 -1.25 12.50
CA MET A 1 -0.08 -1.94 13.34
C MET A 1 -0.61 -2.07 14.76
N ILE A 2 -0.09 -3.02 15.53
CA ILE A 2 -0.43 -3.19 16.95
C ILE A 2 0.19 -2.04 17.77
N SER A 3 -0.54 -1.55 18.79
CA SER A 3 -0.07 -0.48 19.67
C SER A 3 1.30 -0.84 20.29
N PRO A 4 2.24 0.12 20.42
CA PRO A 4 3.56 -0.12 21.02
C PRO A 4 3.50 -0.85 22.38
N GLU A 5 2.46 -0.56 23.17
CA GLU A 5 2.21 -1.14 24.49
C GLU A 5 2.12 -2.69 24.47
N TYR A 6 1.57 -3.27 23.41
CA TYR A 6 1.39 -4.73 23.28
C TYR A 6 2.57 -5.43 22.58
N GLN A 7 3.51 -4.70 21.99
CA GLN A 7 4.59 -5.31 21.19
C GLN A 7 5.51 -6.17 22.06
N GLN A 8 5.81 -5.72 23.28
CA GLN A 8 6.66 -6.47 24.20
C GLN A 8 5.97 -7.75 24.69
N GLU A 9 4.68 -7.67 25.00
CA GLU A 9 3.84 -8.82 25.37
C GLU A 9 3.79 -9.85 24.23
N TYR A 10 3.51 -9.40 23.01
CA TYR A 10 3.46 -10.28 21.84
C TYR A 10 4.82 -10.87 21.49
N TYR A 11 5.91 -10.17 21.76
CA TYR A 11 7.24 -10.75 21.65
C TYR A 11 7.48 -11.86 22.67
N GLN A 12 7.08 -11.66 23.93
CA GLN A 12 7.18 -12.73 24.93
C GLN A 12 6.30 -13.94 24.58
N ALA A 13 5.06 -13.71 24.17
CA ALA A 13 4.16 -14.75 23.67
C ALA A 13 4.76 -15.51 22.48
N LEU A 14 5.47 -14.81 21.58
CA LEU A 14 6.19 -15.41 20.48
C LEU A 14 7.36 -16.29 20.96
N LEU A 15 8.16 -15.84 21.93
CA LEU A 15 9.27 -16.62 22.49
C LEU A 15 8.77 -17.90 23.16
N GLU A 16 7.74 -17.78 23.98
CA GLU A 16 7.12 -18.86 24.75
C GLU A 16 6.20 -19.76 23.90
N LYS A 17 5.89 -19.36 22.66
CA LYS A 17 4.95 -20.06 21.75
C LYS A 17 3.57 -20.25 22.39
N LYS A 18 3.08 -19.24 23.10
CA LYS A 18 1.77 -19.28 23.78
C LYS A 18 0.64 -19.47 22.77
N THR A 19 -0.15 -20.53 22.95
CA THR A 19 -1.27 -20.89 22.08
C THR A 19 -2.47 -19.97 22.24
N GLU A 20 -2.66 -19.37 23.42
CA GLU A 20 -3.73 -18.41 23.71
C GLU A 20 -3.65 -17.13 22.84
N TYR A 21 -2.48 -16.84 22.26
CA TYR A 21 -2.31 -15.71 21.33
C TYR A 21 -2.56 -16.08 19.86
N GLU A 22 -2.86 -17.35 19.54
CA GLU A 22 -3.15 -17.74 18.16
C GLU A 22 -4.31 -16.93 17.57
N GLY A 23 -4.05 -16.30 16.43
CA GLY A 23 -5.04 -15.46 15.74
C GLY A 23 -5.13 -14.02 16.26
N LEU A 24 -4.50 -13.68 17.40
CA LEU A 24 -4.44 -12.30 17.90
C LEU A 24 -3.41 -11.45 17.16
N PHE A 25 -2.28 -12.05 16.75
CA PHE A 25 -1.26 -11.35 15.98
C PHE A 25 -0.50 -12.27 15.01
N TYR A 26 0.20 -11.62 14.09
CA TYR A 26 1.21 -12.18 13.21
C TYR A 26 2.50 -11.38 13.41
N VAL A 27 3.65 -12.05 13.35
CA VAL A 27 4.95 -11.38 13.43
C VAL A 27 5.62 -11.40 12.06
N GLY A 28 5.89 -10.23 11.49
CA GLY A 28 6.79 -10.04 10.35
C GLY A 28 8.24 -10.00 10.83
N VAL A 29 9.12 -10.74 10.16
CA VAL A 29 10.54 -10.85 10.50
C VAL A 29 11.37 -10.11 9.46
N LYS A 30 11.83 -8.90 9.79
CA LYS A 30 12.51 -7.96 8.89
C LYS A 30 13.65 -8.61 8.09
N THR A 31 14.50 -9.36 8.79
CA THR A 31 15.69 -10.00 8.21
C THR A 31 15.40 -11.09 7.18
N THR A 32 14.24 -11.76 7.27
CA THR A 32 13.90 -12.88 6.37
C THR A 32 12.79 -12.53 5.39
N GLY A 33 12.07 -11.42 5.63
CA GLY A 33 10.87 -11.05 4.90
C GLY A 33 9.73 -12.05 5.06
N VAL A 34 9.69 -12.81 6.16
CA VAL A 34 8.66 -13.82 6.45
C VAL A 34 7.75 -13.36 7.57
N PHE A 35 6.44 -13.60 7.47
CA PHE A 35 5.54 -13.49 8.62
C PHE A 35 5.09 -14.84 9.17
N CYS A 36 4.96 -14.92 10.48
CA CYS A 36 4.69 -16.14 11.24
C CYS A 36 3.49 -15.96 12.19
N ARG A 37 2.93 -17.09 12.63
CA ARG A 37 2.02 -17.18 13.77
C ARG A 37 2.80 -17.20 15.10
N PRO A 38 2.17 -16.87 16.25
CA PRO A 38 2.82 -16.87 17.56
C PRO A 38 3.45 -18.23 17.92
N THR A 39 2.77 -19.33 17.60
CA THR A 39 3.25 -20.70 17.89
C THR A 39 4.25 -21.25 16.87
N CYS A 40 4.73 -20.44 15.92
CA CYS A 40 5.61 -20.92 14.86
C CYS A 40 6.85 -21.64 15.42
N PRO A 41 7.17 -22.86 14.94
CA PRO A 41 8.31 -23.64 15.43
C PRO A 41 9.66 -23.13 14.90
N ALA A 42 9.69 -22.10 14.05
CA ALA A 42 10.92 -21.50 13.56
C ALA A 42 11.76 -20.90 14.70
N ARG A 43 13.06 -20.74 14.45
CA ARG A 43 13.97 -19.99 15.34
C ARG A 43 13.40 -18.58 15.55
N LYS A 44 13.34 -18.14 16.80
CA LYS A 44 12.74 -16.84 17.13
C LYS A 44 13.70 -15.70 16.77
N PRO A 45 13.23 -14.67 16.06
CA PRO A 45 14.05 -13.49 15.76
C PRO A 45 14.31 -12.64 17.01
N LYS A 46 15.31 -11.76 16.93
CA LYS A 46 15.49 -10.68 17.92
C LYS A 46 14.31 -9.70 17.85
N PHE A 47 13.96 -9.08 18.97
CA PHE A 47 12.86 -8.10 19.06
C PHE A 47 13.00 -6.98 18.02
N GLU A 48 14.19 -6.42 17.88
CA GLU A 48 14.52 -5.36 16.91
C GLU A 48 14.20 -5.74 15.45
N ASN A 49 14.07 -7.04 15.15
CA ASN A 49 13.77 -7.57 13.82
C ASN A 49 12.30 -8.01 13.67
N CYS A 50 11.45 -7.72 14.65
CA CYS A 50 10.03 -8.06 14.66
C CYS A 50 9.18 -6.84 14.33
N GLU A 51 8.12 -7.07 13.56
CA GLU A 51 6.99 -6.17 13.39
C GLU A 51 5.70 -6.94 13.62
N PHE A 52 4.73 -6.35 14.32
CA PHE A 52 3.52 -7.06 14.74
C PHE A 52 2.29 -6.54 14.00
N TYR A 53 1.52 -7.49 13.48
CA TYR A 53 0.34 -7.27 12.66
C TYR A 53 -0.89 -7.94 13.26
N ALA A 54 -2.01 -7.25 13.32
CA ALA A 54 -3.26 -7.82 13.85
C ALA A 54 -3.86 -8.85 12.87
N THR A 55 -3.60 -8.69 11.57
CA THR A 55 -4.11 -9.59 10.53
C THR A 55 -3.03 -10.02 9.56
N ALA A 56 -3.20 -11.20 8.96
CA ALA A 56 -2.30 -11.67 7.90
C ALA A 56 -2.30 -10.73 6.69
N GLN A 57 -3.44 -10.06 6.43
CA GLN A 57 -3.53 -9.01 5.41
C GLN A 57 -2.52 -7.90 5.66
N GLN A 58 -2.45 -7.37 6.88
CA GLN A 58 -1.51 -6.30 7.19
C GLN A 58 -0.05 -6.75 6.97
N ALA A 59 0.29 -7.98 7.40
CA ALA A 59 1.63 -8.53 7.19
C ALA A 59 1.97 -8.71 5.71
N LEU A 60 1.01 -9.17 4.90
CA LEU A 60 1.18 -9.32 3.45
C LEU A 60 1.33 -7.97 2.75
N LEU A 61 0.54 -6.98 3.14
CA LEU A 61 0.62 -5.61 2.63
C LEU A 61 1.94 -4.94 3.01
N ALA A 62 2.50 -5.28 4.16
CA ALA A 62 3.85 -4.90 4.56
C ALA A 62 4.96 -5.75 3.90
N SER A 63 4.61 -6.50 2.86
CA SER A 63 5.52 -7.28 2.00
C SER A 63 6.19 -8.49 2.65
N TYR A 64 5.64 -8.99 3.75
CA TYR A 64 6.08 -10.25 4.30
C TYR A 64 5.44 -11.44 3.57
N ARG A 65 6.24 -12.46 3.25
CA ARG A 65 5.74 -13.73 2.72
C ARG A 65 5.26 -14.66 3.85
N PRO A 66 4.25 -15.51 3.62
CA PRO A 66 3.81 -16.46 4.63
C PRO A 66 4.91 -17.48 4.95
N CYS A 67 5.08 -17.80 6.23
CA CYS A 67 6.05 -18.79 6.66
C CYS A 67 5.70 -20.19 6.17
N GLN A 68 6.66 -20.87 5.55
CA GLN A 68 6.50 -22.24 5.06
C GLN A 68 6.47 -23.29 6.20
N ARG A 69 6.97 -22.94 7.39
CA ARG A 69 6.96 -23.82 8.57
C ARG A 69 5.62 -23.81 9.28
N CYS A 70 5.13 -22.63 9.69
CA CYS A 70 3.85 -22.54 10.41
C CYS A 70 2.64 -22.36 9.49
N ARG A 71 2.83 -22.16 8.18
CA ARG A 71 1.78 -22.02 7.16
C ARG A 71 0.62 -21.13 7.63
N PRO A 72 0.87 -19.84 7.91
CA PRO A 72 -0.10 -18.94 8.55
C PRO A 72 -1.41 -18.79 7.76
N LEU A 73 -1.39 -19.07 6.45
CA LEU A 73 -2.54 -18.96 5.55
C LEU A 73 -3.18 -20.30 5.15
N SER A 74 -2.54 -21.43 5.46
CA SER A 74 -2.96 -22.75 4.95
C SER A 74 -2.81 -23.86 5.98
N HIS A 75 -2.88 -23.53 7.28
CA HIS A 75 -2.75 -24.51 8.33
C HIS A 75 -3.87 -25.57 8.26
N PRO A 76 -3.55 -26.89 8.24
CA PRO A 76 -4.50 -27.96 7.94
C PRO A 76 -5.76 -27.98 8.83
N ASN A 77 -5.62 -27.64 10.12
CA ASN A 77 -6.73 -27.73 11.07
C ASN A 77 -7.70 -26.53 11.02
N HIS A 78 -7.49 -25.53 10.15
CA HIS A 78 -8.21 -24.24 10.23
C HIS A 78 -8.58 -23.60 8.88
N VAL A 79 -8.50 -24.32 7.76
CA VAL A 79 -8.69 -23.75 6.43
C VAL A 79 -9.42 -24.73 5.50
N SER A 80 -10.34 -24.24 4.68
CA SER A 80 -11.03 -25.07 3.67
C SER A 80 -10.04 -25.54 2.59
N ASP A 81 -10.29 -26.72 2.01
CA ASP A 81 -9.41 -27.28 0.97
C ASP A 81 -9.24 -26.34 -0.22
N VAL A 82 -10.30 -25.60 -0.58
CA VAL A 82 -10.27 -24.56 -1.62
C VAL A 82 -9.27 -23.46 -1.30
N VAL A 83 -9.27 -22.94 -0.06
CA VAL A 83 -8.34 -21.88 0.32
C VAL A 83 -6.90 -22.41 0.37
N ARG A 84 -6.69 -23.64 0.86
CA ARG A 84 -5.38 -24.29 0.84
C ARG A 84 -4.84 -24.41 -0.59
N LEU A 85 -5.64 -24.96 -1.51
CA LEU A 85 -5.30 -25.11 -2.93
C LEU A 85 -4.89 -23.77 -3.55
N LEU A 86 -5.70 -22.74 -3.35
CA LEU A 86 -5.46 -21.40 -3.91
C LEU A 86 -4.20 -20.73 -3.33
N VAL A 87 -3.97 -20.85 -2.01
CA VAL A 87 -2.75 -20.35 -1.38
C VAL A 87 -1.52 -21.06 -1.94
N GLU A 88 -1.57 -22.39 -2.04
CA GLU A 88 -0.47 -23.20 -2.59
C GLU A 88 -0.17 -22.86 -4.04
N ALA A 89 -1.20 -22.65 -4.86
CA ALA A 89 -1.03 -22.29 -6.26
C ALA A 89 -0.38 -20.90 -6.42
N VAL A 90 -0.72 -19.92 -5.58
CA VAL A 90 -0.03 -18.62 -5.55
C VAL A 90 1.40 -18.76 -5.06
N GLU A 91 1.67 -19.56 -4.04
CA GLU A 91 3.05 -19.74 -3.54
C GLU A 91 3.93 -20.51 -4.54
N LYS A 92 3.35 -21.34 -5.41
CA LYS A 92 4.06 -22.01 -6.52
C LYS A 92 4.42 -21.03 -7.65
N GLU A 93 3.52 -20.11 -7.98
CA GLU A 93 3.70 -19.11 -9.04
C GLU A 93 3.41 -17.68 -8.53
N PRO A 94 4.25 -17.14 -7.62
CA PRO A 94 3.96 -15.90 -6.90
C PRO A 94 3.98 -14.65 -7.78
N GLU A 95 4.55 -14.72 -8.98
CA GLU A 95 4.57 -13.63 -9.96
C GLU A 95 3.35 -13.63 -10.90
N LYS A 96 2.56 -14.71 -10.91
CA LYS A 96 1.46 -14.89 -11.86
C LYS A 96 0.38 -13.82 -11.72
N ARG A 97 -0.14 -13.35 -12.86
CA ARG A 97 -1.34 -12.51 -12.92
C ARG A 97 -2.55 -13.42 -13.10
N TRP A 98 -3.30 -13.61 -12.02
CA TRP A 98 -4.48 -14.46 -11.97
C TRP A 98 -5.65 -13.87 -12.76
N ARG A 99 -6.25 -14.69 -13.62
CA ARG A 99 -7.40 -14.40 -14.47
C ARG A 99 -8.50 -15.42 -14.23
N GLU A 100 -9.70 -15.15 -14.74
CA GLU A 100 -10.86 -16.04 -14.62
C GLU A 100 -10.58 -17.48 -15.10
N GLU A 101 -9.78 -17.65 -16.15
CA GLU A 101 -9.36 -18.95 -16.69
C GLU A 101 -8.57 -19.79 -15.66
N ASP A 102 -7.78 -19.15 -14.80
CA ASP A 102 -6.96 -19.85 -13.81
C ASP A 102 -7.83 -20.52 -12.72
N PHE A 103 -8.96 -19.89 -12.38
CA PHE A 103 -9.92 -20.48 -11.43
C PHE A 103 -10.60 -21.71 -12.02
N ARG A 104 -10.96 -21.64 -13.32
CA ARG A 104 -11.51 -22.79 -14.06
C ARG A 104 -10.52 -23.96 -14.12
N GLN A 105 -9.24 -23.70 -14.37
CA GLN A 105 -8.19 -24.73 -14.36
C GLN A 105 -8.03 -25.40 -12.98
N LEU A 106 -8.23 -24.64 -11.90
CA LEU A 106 -8.20 -25.18 -10.52
C LEU A 106 -9.52 -25.83 -10.09
N SER A 107 -10.53 -25.87 -10.95
CA SER A 107 -11.88 -26.34 -10.62
C SER A 107 -12.49 -25.60 -9.41
N VAL A 108 -12.21 -24.30 -9.30
CA VAL A 108 -12.73 -23.42 -8.25
C VAL A 108 -13.53 -22.30 -8.90
N ASP A 109 -14.73 -22.04 -8.38
CA ASP A 109 -15.51 -20.86 -8.78
C ASP A 109 -14.91 -19.56 -8.19
N GLU A 110 -14.76 -18.51 -9.02
CA GLU A 110 -14.16 -17.24 -8.60
C GLU A 110 -14.95 -16.57 -7.46
N SER A 111 -16.29 -16.64 -7.51
CA SER A 111 -17.14 -16.05 -6.48
C SER A 111 -16.93 -16.75 -5.12
N THR A 112 -16.74 -18.07 -5.16
CA THR A 112 -16.45 -18.92 -4.00
C THR A 112 -15.05 -18.64 -3.47
N ALA A 113 -14.04 -18.56 -4.33
CA ALA A 113 -12.69 -18.15 -3.95
C ALA A 113 -12.70 -16.79 -3.24
N ARG A 114 -13.38 -15.79 -3.83
CA ARG A 114 -13.52 -14.45 -3.27
C ARG A 114 -14.21 -14.47 -1.90
N ARG A 115 -15.34 -15.17 -1.77
CA ARG A 115 -16.12 -15.27 -0.52
C ARG A 115 -15.33 -15.94 0.60
N GLN A 116 -14.67 -17.06 0.30
CA GLN A 116 -13.88 -17.82 1.27
C GLN A 116 -12.66 -17.01 1.76
N PHE A 117 -11.93 -16.38 0.85
CA PHE A 117 -10.80 -15.50 1.21
C PHE A 117 -11.26 -14.30 2.04
N LYS A 118 -12.35 -13.63 1.64
CA LYS A 118 -12.86 -12.45 2.36
C LYS A 118 -13.32 -12.82 3.78
N LYS A 119 -14.01 -13.95 3.93
CA LYS A 119 -14.43 -14.48 5.24
C LYS A 119 -13.23 -14.80 6.14
N ARG A 120 -12.15 -15.38 5.59
CA ARG A 120 -11.04 -15.89 6.40
C ARG A 120 -9.95 -14.85 6.68
N PHE A 121 -9.60 -14.03 5.70
CA PHE A 121 -8.45 -13.14 5.75
C PHE A 121 -8.81 -11.65 5.62
N GLY A 122 -10.09 -11.31 5.46
CA GLY A 122 -10.53 -9.92 5.26
C GLY A 122 -10.17 -9.34 3.88
N MET A 123 -9.59 -10.15 2.98
CA MET A 123 -9.20 -9.75 1.63
C MET A 123 -9.66 -10.79 0.60
N THR A 124 -9.74 -10.41 -0.66
CA THR A 124 -10.03 -11.30 -1.78
C THR A 124 -8.79 -12.08 -2.21
N PHE A 125 -8.98 -13.21 -2.90
CA PHE A 125 -7.88 -13.99 -3.48
C PHE A 125 -6.99 -13.13 -4.41
N VAL A 126 -7.59 -12.27 -5.23
CA VAL A 126 -6.85 -11.41 -6.16
C VAL A 126 -6.01 -10.36 -5.42
N GLU A 127 -6.51 -9.82 -4.30
CA GLU A 127 -5.72 -8.92 -3.43
C GLU A 127 -4.55 -9.66 -2.78
N TYR A 128 -4.76 -10.90 -2.32
CA TYR A 128 -3.69 -11.75 -1.82
C TYR A 128 -2.61 -12.02 -2.88
N ALA A 129 -2.99 -12.51 -4.06
CA ALA A 129 -2.05 -12.80 -5.14
C ALA A 129 -1.28 -11.56 -5.60
N ARG A 130 -1.95 -10.39 -5.62
CA ARG A 130 -1.28 -9.12 -5.88
C ARG A 130 -0.27 -8.79 -4.78
N ALA A 131 -0.68 -8.79 -3.52
CA ALA A 131 0.22 -8.48 -2.40
C ALA A 131 1.46 -9.40 -2.40
N ARG A 132 1.30 -10.69 -2.72
CA ARG A 132 2.43 -11.64 -2.87
C ARG A 132 3.38 -11.26 -4.00
N ARG A 133 2.86 -10.96 -5.19
CA ARG A 133 3.67 -10.51 -6.34
C ARG A 133 4.46 -9.25 -6.00
N MET A 134 3.84 -8.31 -5.29
CA MET A 134 4.47 -7.05 -4.93
C MET A 134 5.52 -7.22 -3.83
N GLY A 135 5.24 -8.06 -2.84
CA GLY A 135 6.21 -8.38 -1.79
C GLY A 135 7.49 -9.02 -2.32
N LEU A 136 7.45 -9.74 -3.46
CA LEU A 136 8.67 -10.21 -4.13
C LEU A 136 9.53 -9.06 -4.62
N ALA A 137 8.94 -8.09 -5.34
CA ALA A 137 9.64 -6.90 -5.82
C ALA A 137 10.31 -6.14 -4.66
N LEU A 138 9.61 -6.00 -3.54
CA LEU A 138 10.08 -5.25 -2.37
C LEU A 138 11.13 -6.01 -1.54
N LYS A 139 11.06 -7.35 -1.48
CA LYS A 139 12.09 -8.16 -0.83
C LYS A 139 13.47 -7.97 -1.50
N HIS A 140 13.51 -7.87 -2.83
CA HIS A 140 14.75 -7.60 -3.56
C HIS A 140 15.33 -6.22 -3.23
N ILE A 141 14.48 -5.25 -2.88
CA ILE A 141 14.88 -3.89 -2.51
C ILE A 141 15.42 -3.84 -1.08
N ARG A 142 14.69 -4.41 -0.10
CA ARG A 142 15.08 -4.42 1.32
C ARG A 142 16.35 -5.22 1.62
N ALA A 143 16.75 -6.14 0.74
CA ALA A 143 17.96 -6.94 0.91
C ALA A 143 19.27 -6.16 0.71
N GLY A 144 19.21 -4.88 0.32
CA GLY A 144 20.37 -3.98 0.35
C GLY A 144 21.61 -4.54 -0.32
N GLN A 145 21.48 -5.20 -1.48
CA GLN A 145 22.65 -5.57 -2.27
C GLN A 145 23.31 -4.30 -2.80
N THR A 146 24.18 -3.73 -1.98
CA THR A 146 25.28 -2.89 -2.41
C THR A 146 26.20 -3.78 -3.24
N VAL A 147 26.17 -3.64 -4.55
CA VAL A 147 27.35 -3.95 -5.36
C VAL A 147 27.89 -2.62 -5.84
N ILE A 148 28.62 -1.97 -4.94
CA ILE A 148 29.64 -1.00 -5.33
C ILE A 148 30.95 -1.73 -5.10
N ASP A 149 31.42 -2.41 -6.15
CA ASP A 149 32.65 -2.03 -6.82
C ASP A 149 32.78 -2.87 -8.09
N THR A 150 33.25 -2.25 -9.18
CA THR A 150 33.26 -2.72 -10.58
C THR A 150 31.85 -2.79 -11.22
N GLN A 151 31.44 -1.99 -12.21
CA GLN A 151 32.17 -1.29 -13.27
C GLN A 151 31.40 -0.04 -13.74
N LEU A 152 32.05 1.11 -13.60
CA LEU A 152 31.79 2.31 -14.41
C LEU A 152 32.24 2.04 -15.84
N SER A 153 31.32 1.88 -16.80
CA SER A 153 31.47 2.40 -18.17
C SER A 153 30.18 2.23 -18.97
N ALA A 154 29.71 3.32 -19.58
CA ALA A 154 28.82 3.36 -20.75
C ALA A 154 27.56 2.46 -20.75
N GLY A 155 26.41 3.08 -20.50
CA GLY A 155 25.14 2.63 -21.11
C GLY A 155 24.40 1.52 -20.35
N TYR A 156 23.43 1.96 -19.53
CA TYR A 156 22.27 1.18 -19.11
C TYR A 156 22.49 -0.12 -18.30
N GLU A 157 22.79 -0.05 -17.00
CA GLU A 157 22.75 -1.26 -16.13
C GLU A 157 22.06 -1.07 -14.76
N SER A 158 21.12 -1.96 -14.44
CA SER A 158 20.67 -2.30 -13.10
C SER A 158 20.09 -3.72 -13.09
N SER A 159 20.28 -4.40 -11.97
CA SER A 159 19.97 -5.80 -11.67
C SER A 159 18.60 -6.28 -12.18
N SER A 160 18.59 -7.40 -12.92
CA SER A 160 17.43 -7.91 -13.67
C SER A 160 16.14 -8.01 -12.86
N GLY A 161 16.14 -8.50 -11.61
CA GLY A 161 14.89 -8.64 -10.83
C GLY A 161 14.27 -7.30 -10.37
N PHE A 162 15.10 -6.33 -9.96
CA PHE A 162 14.65 -4.98 -9.60
C PHE A 162 14.17 -4.24 -10.85
N ARG A 163 14.94 -4.32 -11.94
CA ARG A 163 14.57 -3.75 -13.23
C ARG A 163 13.27 -4.37 -13.75
N ASP A 164 13.08 -5.68 -13.62
CA ASP A 164 11.89 -6.36 -14.13
C ASP A 164 10.64 -6.00 -13.34
N ALA A 165 10.71 -5.89 -12.01
CA ALA A 165 9.59 -5.42 -11.21
C ALA A 165 9.26 -3.94 -11.48
N PHE A 166 10.31 -3.10 -11.56
CA PHE A 166 10.16 -1.68 -11.82
C PHE A 166 9.66 -1.40 -13.25
N ALA A 167 10.25 -2.03 -14.27
CA ALA A 167 9.83 -1.94 -15.67
C ALA A 167 8.42 -2.51 -15.90
N ARG A 168 7.98 -3.53 -15.14
CA ARG A 168 6.61 -4.04 -15.23
C ARG A 168 5.55 -3.05 -14.73
N ILE A 169 5.90 -2.17 -13.79
CA ILE A 169 5.02 -1.13 -13.26
C ILE A 169 5.15 0.16 -14.06
N MET A 170 6.38 0.56 -14.40
CA MET A 170 6.70 1.80 -15.10
C MET A 170 6.52 1.73 -16.62
N GLY A 171 6.53 0.53 -17.18
CA GLY A 171 6.57 0.26 -18.62
C GLY A 171 7.91 0.60 -19.26
N ALA A 172 7.99 0.46 -20.58
CA ALA A 172 9.19 0.77 -21.35
C ALA A 172 9.40 2.29 -21.47
N ALA A 173 10.66 2.74 -21.39
CA ALA A 173 11.02 4.13 -21.64
C ALA A 173 10.76 4.51 -23.11
N PRO A 174 10.25 5.72 -23.40
CA PRO A 174 10.15 6.22 -24.78
C PRO A 174 11.52 6.27 -25.48
N THR A 175 11.57 5.95 -26.78
CA THR A 175 12.81 5.84 -27.58
C THR A 175 13.58 7.15 -27.76
N LEU A 176 13.01 8.29 -27.39
CA LEU A 176 13.60 9.63 -27.49
C LEU A 176 13.51 10.31 -26.12
N LEU A 177 14.64 10.35 -25.41
CA LEU A 177 14.76 10.96 -24.09
C LEU A 177 15.49 12.31 -24.21
N THR A 178 14.79 13.39 -23.87
CA THR A 178 15.41 14.67 -23.50
C THR A 178 15.36 14.78 -21.98
N GLU A 179 16.37 15.36 -21.32
CA GLU A 179 16.45 15.44 -19.85
C GLU A 179 15.19 16.05 -19.21
N ASP A 180 14.54 17.01 -19.88
CA ASP A 180 13.31 17.68 -19.45
C ASP A 180 12.05 16.78 -19.41
N ARG A 181 12.17 15.50 -19.75
CA ARG A 181 11.07 14.52 -19.83
C ARG A 181 11.33 13.27 -18.99
N ILE A 182 11.98 13.44 -17.86
CA ILE A 182 12.28 12.33 -16.95
C ILE A 182 11.59 12.59 -15.60
N LEU A 183 10.73 11.64 -15.20
CA LEU A 183 10.24 11.54 -13.84
C LEU A 183 11.08 10.48 -13.10
N LYS A 184 11.35 10.74 -11.83
CA LYS A 184 11.95 9.76 -10.93
C LYS A 184 10.86 9.09 -10.13
N ALA A 185 11.11 7.84 -9.76
CA ALA A 185 10.25 7.15 -8.83
C ALA A 185 11.04 6.40 -7.76
N SER A 186 10.46 6.41 -6.56
CA SER A 186 10.99 5.73 -5.39
C SER A 186 9.91 5.04 -4.60
N TRP A 187 10.33 4.06 -3.80
CA TRP A 187 9.49 3.36 -2.85
C TRP A 187 9.64 4.02 -1.49
N ILE A 188 8.53 4.17 -0.78
CA ILE A 188 8.50 4.71 0.58
C ILE A 188 7.80 3.68 1.45
N ASP A 189 8.51 3.12 2.42
CA ASP A 189 7.92 2.21 3.40
C ASP A 189 7.09 3.03 4.41
N THR A 190 5.84 2.61 4.66
CA THR A 190 4.96 3.28 5.62
C THR A 190 4.29 2.31 6.58
N ALA A 191 3.75 2.85 7.68
CA ALA A 191 2.96 2.13 8.68
C ALA A 191 1.77 1.33 8.11
N LEU A 192 1.26 1.69 6.93
CA LEU A 192 0.12 1.05 6.26
C LEU A 192 0.51 0.24 5.02
N GLY A 193 1.81 -0.01 4.85
CA GLY A 193 2.39 -0.70 3.71
C GLY A 193 3.18 0.26 2.81
N PRO A 194 3.91 -0.30 1.84
CA PRO A 194 4.75 0.48 0.96
C PRO A 194 3.90 1.35 0.03
N MET A 195 4.43 2.51 -0.30
CA MET A 195 3.92 3.44 -1.28
C MET A 195 4.95 3.63 -2.39
N ILE A 196 4.48 4.02 -3.57
CA ILE A 196 5.32 4.50 -4.66
C ILE A 196 5.10 6.00 -4.84
N ALA A 197 6.19 6.75 -4.90
CA ALA A 197 6.21 8.17 -5.22
C ALA A 197 6.81 8.35 -6.61
N ILE A 198 6.19 9.19 -7.45
CA ILE A 198 6.69 9.57 -8.78
C ILE A 198 6.68 11.09 -8.88
N ALA A 199 7.82 11.69 -9.20
CA ALA A 199 8.02 13.12 -9.19
C ALA A 199 8.98 13.59 -10.29
N SER A 200 8.89 14.87 -10.66
CA SER A 200 9.98 15.60 -11.29
C SER A 200 10.89 16.21 -10.21
N GLU A 201 11.85 17.04 -10.61
CA GLU A 201 12.60 17.88 -9.67
C GLU A 201 11.72 18.97 -9.02
N GLU A 202 10.59 19.32 -9.64
CA GLU A 202 9.73 20.42 -9.19
C GLU A 202 8.54 19.97 -8.35
N ALA A 203 7.92 18.84 -8.69
CA ALA A 203 6.64 18.45 -8.10
C ALA A 203 6.41 16.93 -8.05
N LEU A 204 5.59 16.52 -7.09
CA LEU A 204 5.08 15.16 -6.93
C LEU A 204 3.84 14.95 -7.82
N TYR A 205 3.87 13.92 -8.65
CA TYR A 205 2.81 13.59 -9.62
C TYR A 205 1.92 12.43 -9.18
N LEU A 206 2.50 11.47 -8.46
CA LEU A 206 1.79 10.30 -7.98
C LEU A 206 2.37 9.87 -6.64
N LEU A 207 1.48 9.56 -5.69
CA LEU A 207 1.80 8.95 -4.42
C LEU A 207 0.69 7.96 -4.10
N GLU A 208 1.01 6.67 -4.09
CA GLU A 208 -0.03 5.66 -3.95
C GLU A 208 0.47 4.37 -3.29
N PHE A 209 -0.43 3.69 -2.58
CA PHE A 209 -0.16 2.35 -2.06
C PHE A 209 0.04 1.38 -3.21
N VAL A 210 1.08 0.59 -3.07
CA VAL A 210 1.57 -0.22 -4.17
C VAL A 210 0.53 -1.30 -4.56
N ASP A 211 -0.22 -1.81 -3.60
CA ASP A 211 -1.28 -2.80 -3.80
C ASP A 211 -2.59 -2.24 -4.36
N ARG A 212 -2.69 -0.91 -4.59
CA ARG A 212 -3.90 -0.30 -5.14
C ARG A 212 -4.25 -0.92 -6.50
N ARG A 213 -5.54 -1.25 -6.66
CA ARG A 213 -6.04 -1.78 -7.93
C ARG A 213 -5.92 -0.73 -9.02
N GLY A 214 -5.18 -1.06 -10.07
CA GLY A 214 -5.07 -0.21 -11.27
C GLY A 214 -3.88 0.75 -11.23
N LEU A 215 -3.00 0.66 -10.24
CA LEU A 215 -1.77 1.45 -10.16
C LEU A 215 -0.98 1.39 -11.48
N GLU A 216 -0.83 0.22 -12.10
CA GLU A 216 -0.09 0.08 -13.37
C GLU A 216 -0.71 0.93 -14.49
N ARG A 217 -2.04 1.06 -14.51
CA ARG A 217 -2.74 1.90 -15.49
C ARG A 217 -2.59 3.39 -15.19
N GLU A 218 -2.45 3.76 -13.92
CA GLU A 218 -2.23 5.16 -13.54
C GLU A 218 -0.83 5.62 -13.89
N VAL A 219 0.17 4.78 -13.62
CA VAL A 219 1.55 5.02 -14.04
C VAL A 219 1.64 5.11 -15.58
N GLU A 220 0.97 4.21 -16.30
CA GLU A 220 0.87 4.28 -17.77
C GLU A 220 0.25 5.59 -18.25
N ARG A 221 -0.89 6.01 -17.67
CA ARG A 221 -1.53 7.28 -18.01
C ARG A 221 -0.65 8.48 -17.71
N LEU A 222 0.06 8.46 -16.58
CA LEU A 222 1.02 9.49 -16.20
C LEU A 222 2.11 9.59 -17.28
N ARG A 223 2.69 8.46 -17.68
CA ARG A 223 3.72 8.37 -18.74
C ARG A 223 3.23 8.98 -20.05
N ILE A 224 2.04 8.59 -20.50
CA ILE A 224 1.44 9.08 -21.75
C ILE A 224 1.16 10.59 -21.67
N LYS A 225 0.55 11.04 -20.57
CA LYS A 225 0.12 12.44 -20.40
C LYS A 225 1.30 13.40 -20.27
N THR A 226 2.37 12.98 -19.58
CA THR A 226 3.59 13.78 -19.39
C THR A 226 4.61 13.58 -20.51
N ARG A 227 4.41 12.59 -21.39
CA ARG A 227 5.39 12.16 -22.40
C ARG A 227 6.78 11.93 -21.79
N SER A 228 6.82 11.49 -20.54
CA SER A 228 8.05 11.35 -19.78
C SER A 228 8.43 9.89 -19.60
N ALA A 229 9.72 9.59 -19.51
CA ALA A 229 10.18 8.32 -18.96
C ALA A 229 10.01 8.34 -17.44
N ILE A 230 9.77 7.17 -16.84
CA ILE A 230 9.77 7.03 -15.39
C ILE A 230 10.89 6.06 -15.04
N ILE A 231 11.91 6.57 -14.35
CA ILE A 231 13.11 5.78 -13.98
C ILE A 231 13.30 5.79 -12.47
N PRO A 232 14.01 4.79 -11.91
CA PRO A 232 14.31 4.79 -10.48
C PRO A 232 15.15 6.01 -10.12
N GLY A 233 14.85 6.61 -8.97
CA GLY A 233 15.65 7.70 -8.43
C GLY A 233 14.91 8.50 -7.37
N MET A 234 15.65 9.41 -6.76
CA MET A 234 15.13 10.37 -5.78
C MET A 234 15.18 11.76 -6.39
N THR A 235 14.16 12.56 -6.10
CA THR A 235 14.12 14.01 -6.33
C THR A 235 13.81 14.69 -5.00
N GLU A 236 13.92 16.01 -4.94
CA GLU A 236 13.61 16.75 -3.73
C GLU A 236 12.14 16.58 -3.26
N PRO A 237 11.12 16.65 -4.14
CA PRO A 237 9.76 16.31 -3.75
C PRO A 237 9.59 14.92 -3.16
N ILE A 238 10.35 13.92 -3.63
CA ILE A 238 10.29 12.54 -3.09
C ILE A 238 10.88 12.47 -1.68
N ARG A 239 12.04 13.12 -1.44
CA ARG A 239 12.63 13.19 -0.09
C ARG A 239 11.70 13.90 0.89
N LEU A 240 11.13 15.01 0.45
CA LEU A 240 10.23 15.81 1.28
C LEU A 240 8.96 15.04 1.65
N ILE A 241 8.34 14.33 0.70
CA ILE A 241 7.14 13.54 1.01
C ILE A 241 7.46 12.32 1.88
N GLU A 242 8.61 11.67 1.71
CA GLU A 242 9.06 10.60 2.60
C GLU A 242 9.19 11.09 4.05
N GLN A 243 9.86 12.23 4.26
CA GLN A 243 9.95 12.87 5.58
C GLN A 243 8.56 13.18 6.15
N GLN A 244 7.69 13.84 5.38
CA GLN A 244 6.37 14.25 5.87
C GLN A 244 5.43 13.07 6.13
N LEU A 245 5.57 11.96 5.40
CA LEU A 245 4.85 10.73 5.70
C LEU A 245 5.30 10.15 7.04
N ASN A 246 6.60 10.14 7.33
CA ASN A 246 7.11 9.70 8.63
C ASN A 246 6.54 10.55 9.78
N GLU A 247 6.57 11.88 9.64
CA GLU A 247 5.96 12.81 10.61
C GLU A 247 4.44 12.59 10.75
N TYR A 248 3.72 12.36 9.64
CA TYR A 248 2.29 12.09 9.64
C TYR A 248 1.92 10.80 10.39
N PHE A 249 2.66 9.71 10.13
CA PHE A 249 2.44 8.44 10.81
C PHE A 249 2.91 8.44 12.27
N ALA A 250 3.85 9.32 12.63
CA ALA A 250 4.29 9.55 14.01
C ALA A 250 3.31 10.43 14.81
N GLY A 251 2.38 11.12 14.16
CA GLY A 251 1.46 12.03 14.83
C GLY A 251 1.95 13.46 15.00
N GLU A 252 3.02 13.83 14.29
CA GLU A 252 3.68 15.12 14.39
C GLU A 252 3.19 16.12 13.34
N ARG A 253 2.50 15.63 12.29
CA ARG A 253 2.01 16.43 11.17
C ARG A 253 0.63 15.97 10.70
N THR A 254 -0.22 16.93 10.34
CA THR A 254 -1.52 16.70 9.69
C THR A 254 -1.63 17.32 8.28
N THR A 255 -0.69 18.20 7.92
CA THR A 255 -0.70 18.97 6.66
C THR A 255 0.59 18.75 5.87
N PHE A 256 0.45 18.43 4.58
CA PHE A 256 1.57 18.24 3.67
C PHE A 256 1.90 19.53 2.91
N THR A 257 3.18 19.80 2.69
CA THR A 257 3.67 20.99 1.97
C THR A 257 4.49 20.65 0.73
N VAL A 258 4.61 19.35 0.38
CA VAL A 258 5.28 18.95 -0.85
C VAL A 258 4.60 19.57 -2.08
N PRO A 259 5.34 20.13 -3.05
CA PRO A 259 4.75 20.66 -4.28
C PRO A 259 4.05 19.55 -5.09
N LEU A 260 2.86 19.85 -5.63
CA LEU A 260 2.00 18.86 -6.29
C LEU A 260 1.73 19.22 -7.75
N ALA A 261 1.74 18.20 -8.61
CA ALA A 261 1.27 18.30 -9.99
C ALA A 261 -0.08 17.58 -10.15
N LEU A 262 -1.18 18.35 -10.12
CA LEU A 262 -2.55 17.81 -10.22
C LEU A 262 -2.94 17.50 -11.67
N LEU A 263 -2.62 16.30 -12.16
CA LEU A 263 -2.92 15.90 -13.54
C LEU A 263 -4.32 15.28 -13.73
N GLY A 264 -5.38 16.08 -13.54
CA GLY A 264 -6.78 15.68 -13.77
C GLY A 264 -7.42 16.32 -14.99
N SER A 265 -8.72 16.08 -15.18
CA SER A 265 -9.60 17.01 -15.90
C SER A 265 -9.86 18.26 -15.03
N PRO A 266 -10.33 19.38 -15.59
CA PRO A 266 -10.65 20.57 -14.80
C PRO A 266 -11.60 20.29 -13.63
N PHE A 267 -12.61 19.44 -13.84
CA PHE A 267 -13.53 19.03 -12.77
C PHE A 267 -12.85 18.18 -11.70
N GLN A 268 -11.94 17.28 -12.07
CA GLN A 268 -11.18 16.49 -11.09
C GLN A 268 -10.27 17.38 -10.24
N GLN A 269 -9.57 18.33 -10.85
CA GLN A 269 -8.73 19.30 -10.13
C GLN A 269 -9.54 20.10 -9.13
N GLN A 270 -10.70 20.65 -9.53
CA GLN A 270 -11.62 21.35 -8.62
C GLN A 270 -12.06 20.47 -7.44
N VAL A 271 -12.39 19.19 -7.69
CA VAL A 271 -12.72 18.26 -6.61
C VAL A 271 -11.53 18.06 -5.68
N TRP A 272 -10.34 17.80 -6.19
CA TRP A 272 -9.14 17.57 -5.37
C TRP A 272 -8.73 18.80 -4.55
N GLU A 273 -8.88 20.00 -5.10
CA GLU A 273 -8.72 21.25 -4.37
C GLU A 273 -9.71 21.37 -3.20
N GLN A 274 -10.96 20.95 -3.39
CA GLN A 274 -11.93 20.89 -2.28
C GLN A 274 -11.58 19.82 -1.26
N LEU A 275 -11.03 18.67 -1.67
CA LEU A 275 -10.57 17.64 -0.74
C LEU A 275 -9.46 18.17 0.16
N MET A 276 -8.48 18.90 -0.39
CA MET A 276 -7.37 19.46 0.38
C MET A 276 -7.81 20.51 1.42
N LYS A 277 -9.02 21.07 1.28
CA LYS A 277 -9.60 21.99 2.27
C LYS A 277 -10.25 21.29 3.47
N ILE A 278 -10.45 19.97 3.42
CA ILE A 278 -11.03 19.22 4.54
C ILE A 278 -9.96 19.05 5.63
N PRO A 279 -10.12 19.62 6.84
CA PRO A 279 -9.13 19.50 7.90
C PRO A 279 -8.92 18.06 8.36
N ALA A 280 -7.74 17.77 8.94
CA ALA A 280 -7.50 16.48 9.58
C ALA A 280 -8.49 16.25 10.74
N GLY A 281 -8.95 15.01 10.89
CA GLY A 281 -9.94 14.64 11.91
C GLY A 281 -11.39 14.99 11.54
N GLU A 282 -11.60 15.77 10.47
CA GLU A 282 -12.92 16.04 9.93
C GLU A 282 -13.26 15.15 8.73
N THR A 283 -14.56 15.04 8.45
CA THR A 283 -15.06 14.34 7.27
C THR A 283 -16.07 15.19 6.51
N ARG A 284 -16.25 14.90 5.22
CA ARG A 284 -17.33 15.45 4.37
C ARG A 284 -17.99 14.34 3.57
N SER A 285 -19.23 14.54 3.16
CA SER A 285 -19.91 13.66 2.22
C SER A 285 -19.66 14.07 0.76
N TYR A 286 -19.83 13.13 -0.17
CA TYR A 286 -19.79 13.45 -1.61
C TYR A 286 -20.79 14.55 -2.00
N ALA A 287 -21.95 14.59 -1.34
CA ALA A 287 -22.96 15.63 -1.56
C ALA A 287 -22.49 16.99 -1.03
N GLN A 288 -21.85 17.05 0.13
CA GLN A 288 -21.30 18.30 0.68
C GLN A 288 -20.22 18.89 -0.23
N ILE A 289 -19.34 18.05 -0.78
CA ILE A 289 -18.33 18.50 -1.75
C ILE A 289 -19.00 18.99 -3.05
N ALA A 290 -20.03 18.29 -3.52
CA ALA A 290 -20.78 18.71 -4.71
C ALA A 290 -21.46 20.07 -4.52
N ILE A 291 -22.02 20.34 -3.34
CA ILE A 291 -22.58 21.64 -2.96
C ILE A 291 -21.49 22.71 -2.90
N ALA A 292 -20.34 22.43 -2.29
CA ALA A 292 -19.21 23.36 -2.22
C ALA A 292 -18.61 23.73 -3.58
N LEU A 293 -18.89 22.92 -4.62
CA LEU A 293 -18.52 23.17 -6.01
C LEU A 293 -19.63 23.84 -6.82
N ASP A 294 -20.72 24.27 -6.17
CA ASP A 294 -21.93 24.80 -6.81
C ASP A 294 -22.53 23.85 -7.86
N ARG A 295 -22.44 22.54 -7.58
CA ARG A 295 -22.97 21.46 -8.42
C ARG A 295 -23.68 20.40 -7.59
N PRO A 296 -24.79 20.71 -6.89
CA PRO A 296 -25.41 19.81 -5.92
C PRO A 296 -25.78 18.42 -6.45
N SER A 297 -26.13 18.31 -7.74
CA SER A 297 -26.48 17.04 -8.40
C SER A 297 -25.27 16.18 -8.80
N ALA A 298 -24.04 16.71 -8.71
CA ALA A 298 -22.82 16.06 -9.21
C ALA A 298 -22.17 15.08 -8.21
N PHE A 299 -22.85 14.67 -7.15
CA PHE A 299 -22.29 13.80 -6.08
C PHE A 299 -21.68 12.49 -6.62
N ARG A 300 -22.26 11.87 -7.65
CA ARG A 300 -21.68 10.67 -8.29
C ARG A 300 -20.38 10.99 -9.04
N ALA A 301 -20.33 12.13 -9.73
CA ALA A 301 -19.14 12.58 -10.45
C ALA A 301 -18.02 12.94 -9.46
N VAL A 302 -18.36 13.57 -8.33
CA VAL A 302 -17.42 13.81 -7.22
C VAL A 302 -16.87 12.50 -6.68
N ALA A 303 -17.71 11.47 -6.47
CA ALA A 303 -17.24 10.17 -6.01
C ALA A 303 -16.25 9.51 -6.99
N GLN A 304 -16.48 9.63 -8.31
CA GLN A 304 -15.54 9.16 -9.33
C GLN A 304 -14.24 9.96 -9.32
N ALA A 305 -14.30 11.29 -9.22
CA ALA A 305 -13.11 12.15 -9.13
C ALA A 305 -12.29 11.86 -7.86
N ASN A 306 -12.94 11.62 -6.73
CA ASN A 306 -12.30 11.20 -5.47
C ASN A 306 -11.56 9.86 -5.63
N GLY A 307 -12.17 8.89 -6.32
CA GLY A 307 -11.54 7.59 -6.59
C GLY A 307 -10.37 7.65 -7.60
N ALA A 308 -10.32 8.70 -8.42
CA ALA A 308 -9.28 8.96 -9.40
C ALA A 308 -8.11 9.80 -8.86
N ASN A 309 -8.09 10.11 -7.56
CA ASN A 309 -6.99 10.82 -6.92
C ASN A 309 -5.66 10.05 -7.05
N PRO A 310 -4.61 10.63 -7.66
CA PRO A 310 -3.30 10.00 -7.80
C PRO A 310 -2.35 10.25 -6.61
N LEU A 311 -2.74 11.11 -5.66
CA LEU A 311 -1.90 11.58 -4.56
C LEU A 311 -2.56 11.21 -3.23
N ALA A 312 -2.53 9.92 -2.89
CA ALA A 312 -3.10 9.39 -1.66
C ALA A 312 -2.49 10.08 -0.42
N LEU A 313 -3.29 10.23 0.64
CA LEU A 313 -2.97 10.96 1.89
C LEU A 313 -2.83 12.48 1.70
N VAL A 314 -2.01 12.93 0.74
CA VAL A 314 -1.76 14.36 0.50
C VAL A 314 -2.99 15.07 -0.02
N VAL A 315 -3.65 14.51 -1.04
CA VAL A 315 -5.03 14.84 -1.39
C VAL A 315 -5.91 13.88 -0.57
N PRO A 316 -6.60 14.35 0.48
CA PRO A 316 -7.11 13.49 1.55
C PRO A 316 -8.47 12.85 1.18
N CYS A 317 -8.49 12.03 0.13
CA CYS A 317 -9.69 11.34 -0.35
C CYS A 317 -10.28 10.32 0.67
N HIS A 318 -9.52 9.96 1.70
CA HIS A 318 -9.99 9.16 2.84
C HIS A 318 -10.93 9.93 3.79
N ARG A 319 -10.90 11.28 3.78
CA ARG A 319 -11.79 12.13 4.58
C ARG A 319 -13.21 12.25 4.03
N VAL A 320 -13.50 11.61 2.89
CA VAL A 320 -14.84 11.61 2.28
C VAL A 320 -15.61 10.34 2.62
N ILE A 321 -16.80 10.46 3.20
CA ILE A 321 -17.65 9.33 3.60
C ILE A 321 -19.05 9.41 2.95
N ASN A 322 -19.85 8.36 3.11
CA ASN A 322 -21.23 8.37 2.64
C ASN A 322 -22.07 9.29 3.54
N SER A 323 -23.18 9.82 3.01
CA SER A 323 -24.08 10.71 3.77
C SER A 323 -24.75 10.05 4.98
N ASN A 324 -24.80 8.71 5.02
CA ASN A 324 -25.29 7.93 6.16
C ASN A 324 -24.23 7.71 7.25
N GLY A 325 -23.03 8.28 7.11
CA GLY A 325 -21.93 8.13 8.07
C GLY A 325 -21.05 6.89 7.84
N GLU A 326 -21.43 6.00 6.92
CA GLU A 326 -20.63 4.80 6.63
C GLU A 326 -19.41 5.10 5.75
N LEU A 327 -18.39 4.25 5.87
CA LEU A 327 -17.22 4.33 5.01
C LEU A 327 -17.57 3.96 3.56
N GLY A 328 -17.51 4.95 2.68
CA GLY A 328 -17.55 4.75 1.23
C GLY A 328 -16.25 4.14 0.70
N GLY A 329 -16.24 3.74 -0.58
CA GLY A 329 -15.09 3.13 -1.25
C GLY A 329 -13.80 3.96 -1.15
N TYR A 330 -12.66 3.26 -1.09
CA TYR A 330 -11.32 3.85 -1.01
C TYR A 330 -10.32 3.04 -1.82
N GLY A 331 -9.47 3.72 -2.60
CA GLY A 331 -8.49 3.08 -3.50
C GLY A 331 -7.53 2.13 -2.76
N GLY A 332 -7.11 2.50 -1.55
CA GLY A 332 -6.27 1.69 -0.67
C GLY A 332 -7.04 0.72 0.24
N GLY A 333 -8.36 0.54 0.06
CA GLY A 333 -9.18 -0.37 0.87
C GLY A 333 -9.73 0.22 2.18
N LEU A 334 -10.90 -0.27 2.60
CA LEU A 334 -11.65 0.30 3.73
C LEU A 334 -10.90 0.24 5.06
N THR A 335 -10.09 -0.80 5.28
CA THR A 335 -9.28 -0.94 6.50
C THR A 335 -8.27 0.20 6.65
N ARG A 336 -7.59 0.60 5.56
CA ARG A 336 -6.67 1.75 5.59
C ARG A 336 -7.40 3.05 5.85
N LYS A 337 -8.53 3.26 5.19
CA LYS A 337 -9.35 4.46 5.38
C LYS A 337 -9.82 4.61 6.84
N ALA A 338 -10.31 3.53 7.44
CA ALA A 338 -10.71 3.53 8.86
C ALA A 338 -9.54 3.90 9.77
N TRP A 339 -8.36 3.30 9.55
CA TRP A 339 -7.17 3.60 10.33
C TRP A 339 -6.72 5.06 10.19
N LEU A 340 -6.69 5.60 8.97
CA LEU A 340 -6.28 6.99 8.71
C LEU A 340 -7.20 7.99 9.43
N LEU A 341 -8.52 7.77 9.38
CA LEU A 341 -9.49 8.62 10.09
C LEU A 341 -9.30 8.57 11.60
N GLN A 342 -9.09 7.37 12.17
CA GLN A 342 -8.83 7.20 13.61
C GLN A 342 -7.53 7.87 14.05
N ASN A 343 -6.46 7.70 13.26
CA ASN A 343 -5.16 8.32 13.51
C ASN A 343 -5.28 9.85 13.54
N GLU A 344 -5.95 10.44 12.55
CA GLU A 344 -6.14 11.89 12.52
C GLU A 344 -7.01 12.39 13.69
N GLN A 345 -8.07 11.67 14.07
CA GLN A 345 -8.87 12.01 15.26
C GLN A 345 -8.05 12.00 16.55
N ALA A 346 -7.18 11.00 16.70
CA ALA A 346 -6.29 10.91 17.86
C ALA A 346 -5.29 12.08 17.91
N GLN A 347 -4.70 12.44 16.76
CA GLN A 347 -3.77 13.57 16.64
C GLN A 347 -4.44 14.90 17.01
N VAL A 348 -5.64 15.16 16.49
CA VAL A 348 -6.40 16.40 16.79
C VAL A 348 -6.74 16.46 18.29
N THR A 349 -7.16 15.35 18.88
CA THR A 349 -7.48 15.28 20.32
C THR A 349 -6.23 15.54 21.19
N GLN A 350 -5.07 15.03 20.78
CA GLN A 350 -3.82 15.25 21.50
C GLN A 350 -3.33 16.70 21.38
N ALA A 351 -3.47 17.33 20.20
CA ALA A 351 -3.12 18.73 20.00
C ALA A 351 -3.95 19.65 20.90
N GLN A 352 -5.27 19.44 20.95
CA GLN A 352 -6.19 20.22 21.80
C GLN A 352 -5.86 20.11 23.30
N ARG A 353 -5.36 18.96 23.75
CA ARG A 353 -4.95 18.74 25.15
C ARG A 353 -3.61 19.39 25.51
N LYS A 354 -2.75 19.68 24.54
CA LYS A 354 -1.47 20.37 24.77
C LYS A 354 -1.62 21.89 24.80
N GLU A 355 -2.71 22.41 24.24
CA GLU A 355 -3.06 23.83 24.22
C GLU A 355 -3.89 24.28 25.44
N GLN A 356 -4.40 23.32 26.22
CA GLN A 356 -5.04 23.52 27.53
C GLN A 356 -4.01 23.30 28.65
#